data_AF-A0A9D1MCV3-F1
#
_entry.id   AF-A0A9D1MCV3-F1
#
_cell.length_a   1.000
_cell.length_b   1.000
_cell.length_c   1.000
_cell.angle_alpha   90.00
_cell.angle_beta   90.00
_cell.angle_gamma   90.00
#
_symmetry.space_group_name_H-M   'P 1'
#
loop_
_entity.id
_entity.type
_entity.pdbx_description
1 polymer ?
#
loop_
_entity_poly.entity_id
_entity_poly.type
_entity_poly.pdbx_seq_one_letter_code
_entity_poly.pdbx_strand_id
1 'polypeptide(L)' 'MHEKNYKLLADAIIMQAVKDYRNAKSPAVRNDITRFFLSEQFCILSPVDGKKLLRKLDQEQHKKIQRKEIQNVGIQD' A
#
# COMPACT_ATOMS: atom_id res chain seq x y z
N MET A 1 22.43 -6.43 19.50
CA MET A 1 22.13 -7.13 18.22
C MET A 1 20.63 -7.35 17.96
N HIS A 2 19.73 -7.26 18.94
CA HIS A 2 18.30 -7.57 18.75
C HIS A 2 17.50 -6.51 17.98
N GLU A 3 17.81 -5.23 18.18
CA GLU A 3 17.06 -4.10 17.60
C GLU A 3 17.08 -4.06 16.07
N LYS A 4 18.20 -4.46 15.45
CA LYS A 4 18.32 -4.59 13.99
C LYS A 4 17.39 -5.66 13.42
N ASN A 5 17.20 -6.78 14.11
CA ASN A 5 16.36 -7.88 13.62
C ASN A 5 14.88 -7.52 13.68
N TYR A 6 14.44 -6.87 14.76
CA TYR A 6 13.07 -6.38 14.88
C TYR A 6 12.74 -5.31 13.84
N LYS A 7 13.67 -4.38 13.60
CA LYS A 7 13.51 -3.37 12.55
C LYS A 7 13.38 -4.01 11.16
N LEU A 8 14.24 -4.98 10.83
CA LEU A 8 14.17 -5.68 9.54
C LEU A 8 12.83 -6.40 9.36
N LEU A 9 12.31 -7.03 10.41
CA LEU A 9 11.02 -7.68 10.38
C LEU A 9 9.88 -6.67 10.21
N ALA A 10 9.89 -5.56 10.96
CA ALA A 10 8.89 -4.49 10.84
C ALA A 10 8.87 -3.91 9.43
N ASP A 11 10.05 -3.59 8.88
CA ASP A 11 10.19 -3.09 7.51
C ASP A 11 9.64 -4.11 6.49
N ALA A 12 9.92 -5.42 6.68
CA ALA A 12 9.41 -6.47 5.80
C ALA A 12 7.88 -6.58 5.83
N ILE A 13 7.26 -6.52 7.02
CA ILE A 13 5.79 -6.54 7.17
C ILE A 13 5.17 -5.35 6.43
N ILE A 14 5.72 -4.15 6.64
CA ILE A 14 5.22 -2.92 6.01
C ILE A 14 5.36 -2.99 4.49
N MET A 15 6.52 -3.42 4.00
CA MET A 15 6.77 -3.57 2.56
C MET A 15 5.83 -4.59 1.92
N GLN A 16 5.50 -5.67 2.64
CA GLN A 16 4.54 -6.66 2.16
C GLN A 16 3.12 -6.09 2.12
N ALA A 17 2.67 -5.40 3.18
CA ALA A 17 1.36 -4.74 3.21
C ALA A 17 1.18 -3.73 2.07
N VAL A 18 2.24 -2.98 1.72
CA VAL A 18 2.23 -2.07 0.56
C VAL A 18 2.05 -2.82 -0.76
N LYS A 19 2.74 -3.96 -0.94
CA LYS A 19 2.58 -4.79 -2.14
C LYS A 19 1.17 -5.36 -2.23
N ASP A 20 0.65 -5.85 -1.12
CA ASP A 20 -0.70 -6.43 -1.05
C ASP A 20 -1.75 -5.38 -1.36
N TYR A 21 -1.60 -4.15 -0.84
CA TYR A 21 -2.48 -3.03 -1.18
C TYR A 21 -2.47 -2.74 -2.68
N ARG A 22 -1.28 -2.77 -3.30
CA ARG A 22 -1.12 -2.48 -4.73
C ARG A 22 -1.74 -3.54 -5.64
N ASN A 23 -1.78 -4.79 -5.19
CA ASN A 23 -2.24 -5.94 -5.95
C ASN A 23 -3.68 -6.35 -5.58
N ALA A 24 -4.25 -5.79 -4.51
CA ALA A 24 -5.59 -6.08 -4.06
C ALA A 24 -6.63 -5.70 -5.11
N LYS A 25 -7.28 -6.71 -5.68
CA LYS A 25 -8.40 -6.55 -6.62
C LYS A 25 -9.74 -6.37 -5.89
N SER A 26 -9.84 -6.90 -4.68
CA SER A 26 -11.05 -6.81 -3.85
C SER A 26 -11.01 -5.55 -2.97
N PRO A 27 -12.09 -4.74 -2.95
CA PRO A 27 -12.23 -3.62 -2.03
C PRO A 27 -12.14 -4.04 -0.56
N ALA A 28 -12.64 -5.23 -0.21
CA ALA A 28 -12.58 -5.74 1.17
C ALA A 28 -11.13 -5.92 1.64
N VAL A 29 -10.29 -6.55 0.80
CA VAL A 29 -8.85 -6.73 1.10
C VAL A 29 -8.14 -5.36 1.21
N ARG A 30 -8.49 -4.39 0.37
CA ARG A 30 -7.95 -3.02 0.49
C ARG A 30 -8.36 -2.36 1.81
N ASN A 31 -9.60 -2.56 2.27
CA ASN A 31 -10.08 -2.03 3.53
C ASN A 31 -9.35 -2.64 4.73
N ASP A 32 -9.10 -3.95 4.72
CA ASP A 32 -8.35 -4.62 5.78
C ASP A 32 -6.91 -4.08 5.89
N ILE A 33 -6.24 -3.92 4.75
CA ILE A 33 -4.89 -3.35 4.71
C ILE A 33 -4.91 -1.86 5.10
N THR A 34 -5.94 -1.11 4.72
CA THR A 34 -6.13 0.27 5.18
C THR A 34 -6.27 0.33 6.70
N ARG A 35 -7.06 -0.58 7.28
CA ARG A 35 -7.23 -0.67 8.74
C ARG A 35 -5.89 -0.98 9.43
N PHE A 36 -5.06 -1.86 8.85
CA PHE A 36 -3.71 -2.10 9.35
C PHE A 36 -2.87 -0.82 9.40
N PHE A 37 -2.78 -0.06 8.30
CA PHE A 37 -2.01 1.20 8.26
C PHE A 37 -2.54 2.30 9.19
N LEU A 38 -3.81 2.24 9.57
CA LEU A 38 -4.44 3.17 10.52
C LEU A 38 -4.45 2.66 11.96
N SER A 39 -3.96 1.45 12.20
CA SER A 39 -3.96 0.81 13.52
C SER A 39 -2.77 1.25 14.37
N GLU A 40 -2.92 1.10 15.68
CA GLU A 40 -1.82 1.28 16.65
C GLU A 40 -0.63 0.35 16.39
N GLN A 41 -0.90 -0.86 15.88
CA GLN A 41 0.16 -1.81 15.52
C GLN A 41 1.12 -1.24 14.49
N PHE A 42 0.63 -0.48 13.50
CA PHE A 42 1.50 0.18 12.52
C PHE A 42 2.32 1.31 13.16
N CYS A 43 1.74 2.09 14.08
CA CYS A 43 2.45 3.14 14.82
C CYS A 43 3.60 2.58 15.68
N ILE A 44 3.43 1.38 16.23
CA ILE A 44 4.49 0.68 16.98
C ILE A 44 5.61 0.23 16.04
N LEU A 45 5.26 -0.28 14.85
CA LEU A 45 6.22 -0.80 13.88
C LEU A 45 6.96 0.30 13.10
N SER A 46 6.39 1.50 12.99
CA SER A 46 6.96 2.58 12.19
C SER A 46 6.53 3.97 12.66
N PRO A 47 7.44 4.95 12.67
CA PRO A 47 7.11 6.36 12.93
C PRO A 47 6.43 7.05 11.75
N VAL A 48 6.24 6.37 10.62
CA VAL A 48 5.62 6.94 9.41
C VAL A 48 4.13 7.18 9.66
N ASP A 49 3.61 8.29 9.15
CA ASP A 49 2.17 8.57 9.15
C ASP A 49 1.45 7.66 8.13
N GLY A 50 0.71 6.69 8.65
CA GLY A 50 -0.04 5.72 7.84
C GLY A 50 -1.12 6.34 6.95
N LYS A 51 -1.73 7.47 7.37
CA LYS A 51 -2.69 8.20 6.54
C LYS A 51 -2.01 8.83 5.33
N LYS A 52 -0.81 9.41 5.53
CA LYS A 52 -0.02 9.97 4.41
C LYS A 52 0.44 8.88 3.45
N LEU A 53 0.83 7.71 3.97
CA LEU A 53 1.19 6.56 3.14
C LEU A 53 0.03 6.09 2.26
N LEU A 54 -1.15 5.89 2.86
CA LEU A 54 -2.36 5.48 2.14
C LEU A 54 -2.73 6.47 1.02
N ARG A 55 -2.71 7.78 1.30
CA ARG A 55 -2.98 8.81 0.28
C ARG A 55 -2.08 8.67 -0.95
N LYS A 56 -0.80 8.37 -0.76
CA LYS A 56 0.14 8.15 -1.88
C LYS A 56 -0.21 6.87 -2.65
N LEU A 57 -0.55 5.79 -1.95
CA LEU A 57 -0.96 4.52 -2.59
C LEU A 57 -2.24 4.68 -3.42
N ASP A 58 -3.22 5.43 -2.93
CA ASP A 58 -4.44 5.73 -3.68
C ASP A 58 -4.16 6.55 -4.94
N GLN A 59 -3.30 7.57 -4.84
CA GLN A 59 -2.86 8.35 -5.99
C GLN A 59 -2.12 7.49 -7.03
N GLU A 60 -1.26 6.57 -6.59
CA GLU A 60 -0.57 5.63 -7.48
C GLU A 60 -1.57 4.72 -8.22
N GLN A 61 -2.58 4.19 -7.52
CA GLN A 61 -3.61 3.35 -8.13
C GLN A 61 -4.45 4.11 -9.14
N HIS A 62 -4.89 5.32 -8.80
CA HIS A 62 -5.67 6.15 -9.71
C HIS A 62 -4.88 6.50 -10.99
N LYS A 63 -3.59 6.83 -10.86
CA LYS A 63 -2.70 7.03 -12.03
C LYS A 63 -2.52 5.77 -12.87
N LYS A 64 -2.44 4.59 -12.25
CA LYS A 64 -2.35 3.31 -12.99
C LYS A 64 -3.61 3.02 -13.79
N ILE A 65 -4.78 3.31 -13.23
CA ILE A 65 -6.08 3.12 -13.92
C ILE A 65 -6.16 4.04 -15.14
N GLN A 66 -5.88 5.34 -14.98
CA GLN A 66 -5.90 6.30 -16.09
C GLN A 66 -4.94 5.91 -17.22
N ARG A 67 -3.72 5.43 -16.89
CA ARG A 67 -2.77 4.96 -17.92
C ARG A 67 -3.28 3.74 -18.69
N LYS A 68 -3.96 2.81 -18.03
CA LYS A 68 -4.57 1.64 -18.69
C LYS A 68 -5.73 2.06 -19.59
N GLU A 69 -6.54 3.02 -19.17
CA GLU A 69 -7.64 3.56 -19.98
C GLU A 69 -7.13 4.23 -21.26
N ILE A 70 -6.12 5.10 -21.15
CA ILE A 70 -5.50 5.78 -22.31
C ILE A 70 -4.90 4.77 -23.30
N GLN A 71 -4.28 3.69 -22.81
CA GLN A 71 -3.71 2.64 -23.67
C GLN A 71 -4.78 1.79 -24.37
N ASN A 72 -5.96 1.60 -23.76
CA ASN A 72 -7.03 0.80 -24.32
C ASN A 72 -7.80 1.53 -25.44
N VAL A 73 -7.80 2.87 -25.44
CA VAL A 73 -8.46 3.69 -26.46
C VAL A 73 -7.65 3.76 -27.76
N GLY A 74 -6.32 3.59 -27.71
CA GLY A 74 -5.43 3.65 -28.88
C GLY A 74 -5.36 2.38 -29.74
N ILE A 75 -6.25 1.41 -29.53
CA ILE A 75 -6.36 0.17 -30.30
C ILE A 75 -7.82 0.01 -30.76
N GLN A 76 -8.40 1.08 -31.31
CA GLN A 76 -9.71 1.05 -31.96
C GLN A 76 -9.64 1.91 -33.23
N ASP A 77 -8.70 1.61 -34.13
CA ASP A 77 -8.68 2.05 -35.53
C ASP A 77 -8.06 0.94 -36.39
#